data_AF-A0A918PZQ5-F1
#
_entry.id   AF-A0A918PZQ5-F1
#
_cell.length_a   1.000
_cell.length_b   1.000
_cell.length_c   1.000
_cell.angle_alpha   90.00
_cell.angle_beta   90.00
_cell.angle_gamma   90.00
#
_symmetry.space_group_name_H-M   'P 1'
#
loop_
_entity.id
_entity.type
_entity.pdbx_description
1 polymer ?
#
loop_
_entity_poly.entity_id
_entity_poly.type
_entity_poly.pdbx_seq_one_letter_code
_entity_poly.pdbx_strand_id
1 'polypeptide(L)'
;MRIAGEGHHGLLFIRSAACRAPALERVYERGGCMGVVMLYENGEIRYELATAGEVPEGRATRIIESPGLAVAYIQPGHATERLCRELTEQHRPVIGYGGWVQNWDGDPYRSDKPAEGLGFAHAWWEFADSGAFPEGVICCPVERAGAHVWMIHRNEATEQLIEEMTVVSKRIIGDGLWLQSWDKDR
;
A
#
# COMPACT_ATOMS: atom_id res chain seq x y z
N MET A 1 -8.53 -36.25 32.55
CA MET A 1 -9.58 -35.34 32.10
C MET A 1 -8.91 -34.18 31.38
N ARG A 2 -8.92 -34.20 30.05
CA ARG A 2 -8.35 -33.14 29.20
C ARG A 2 -9.37 -32.01 29.12
N ILE A 3 -8.97 -30.79 29.45
CA ILE A 3 -9.71 -29.58 29.09
C ILE A 3 -8.86 -28.87 28.06
N ALA A 4 -9.38 -28.80 26.83
CA ALA A 4 -8.86 -27.97 25.77
C ALA A 4 -9.12 -26.50 26.15
N GLY A 5 -8.08 -25.68 26.17
CA GLY A 5 -8.19 -24.23 26.28
C GLY A 5 -8.12 -23.64 24.89
N GLU A 6 -9.24 -23.06 24.44
CA GLU A 6 -9.33 -22.24 23.24
C GLU A 6 -8.35 -21.07 23.33
N GLY A 7 -7.52 -20.91 22.30
CA GLY A 7 -6.55 -19.83 22.20
C GLY A 7 -7.26 -18.49 22.02
N HIS A 8 -7.49 -17.78 23.11
CA HIS A 8 -7.82 -16.36 23.05
C HIS A 8 -6.60 -15.59 22.52
N HIS A 9 -6.64 -15.20 21.24
CA HIS A 9 -5.76 -14.18 20.69
C HIS A 9 -6.07 -12.83 21.35
N GLY A 10 -5.49 -12.57 22.53
CA GLY A 10 -5.58 -11.27 23.18
C GLY A 10 -4.78 -10.23 22.39
N LEU A 11 -5.47 -9.22 21.85
CA LEU A 11 -4.81 -8.05 21.26
C LEU A 11 -4.37 -7.10 22.38
N LEU A 12 -3.07 -6.79 22.42
CA LEU A 12 -2.52 -5.72 23.24
C LEU A 12 -1.96 -4.64 22.31
N PHE A 13 -2.51 -3.43 22.41
CA PHE A 13 -2.01 -2.26 21.70
C PHE A 13 -1.18 -1.42 22.68
N ILE A 14 0.11 -1.21 22.38
CA ILE A 14 0.98 -0.32 23.18
C ILE A 14 1.35 0.88 22.30
N ARG A 15 1.16 2.11 22.81
CA ARG A 15 1.62 3.33 22.12
C ARG A 15 3.11 3.51 22.37
N SER A 16 3.90 3.57 21.30
CA SER A 16 5.35 3.75 21.40
C SER A 16 5.74 5.23 21.42
N ALA A 17 6.50 5.66 22.44
CA ALA A 17 6.95 7.05 22.60
C ALA A 17 8.23 7.40 21.78
N ALA A 18 8.82 6.43 21.08
CA ALA A 18 10.09 6.59 20.37
C ALA A 18 9.94 7.01 18.89
N CYS A 19 8.72 6.99 18.33
CA CYS A 19 8.45 7.36 16.94
C CYS A 19 7.92 8.79 16.83
N ARG A 20 8.35 9.54 15.80
CA ARG A 20 7.79 10.87 15.47
C ARG A 20 6.37 10.80 14.89
N ALA A 21 5.94 9.62 14.42
CA ALA A 21 4.58 9.32 13.97
C ALA A 21 3.84 8.48 15.02
N PRO A 22 2.50 8.62 15.17
CA PRO A 22 1.72 7.79 16.07
C PRO A 22 1.81 6.33 15.62
N ALA A 23 2.49 5.51 16.42
CA ALA A 23 2.67 4.09 16.16
C ALA A 23 2.00 3.25 17.24
N LEU A 24 1.23 2.25 16.82
CA LEU A 24 0.70 1.20 17.68
C LEU A 24 1.57 -0.04 17.53
N GLU A 25 2.05 -0.58 18.65
CA GLU A 25 2.69 -1.88 18.66
C GLU A 25 1.62 -2.97 18.65
N ARG A 26 1.69 -3.88 17.67
CA ARG A 26 0.88 -5.09 17.63
C ARG A 26 1.79 -6.29 17.82
N VAL A 27 1.60 -7.01 18.93
CA VAL A 27 2.24 -8.30 19.17
C VAL A 27 1.39 -9.39 18.55
N TYR A 28 2.00 -10.25 17.72
CA TYR A 28 1.32 -11.43 17.19
C TYR A 28 2.21 -12.67 17.32
N GLU A 29 1.57 -13.83 17.45
CA GLU A 29 2.24 -15.13 17.51
C GLU A 29 2.00 -15.88 16.20
N ARG A 30 3.08 -16.20 15.47
CA ARG A 30 3.02 -17.05 14.27
C ARG A 30 4.11 -18.11 14.38
N GLY A 31 3.72 -19.37 14.42
CA GLY A 31 4.66 -20.50 14.48
C GLY A 31 5.50 -20.59 15.76
N GLY A 32 5.05 -20.03 16.89
CA GLY A 32 5.78 -20.04 18.17
C GLY A 32 6.84 -18.95 18.33
N CYS A 33 6.95 -18.03 17.37
CA CYS A 33 7.74 -16.80 17.51
C CYS A 33 6.82 -15.61 17.78
N MET A 34 7.12 -14.83 18.83
CA MET A 34 6.49 -13.52 19.02
C MET A 34 7.12 -12.51 18.08
N GLY A 35 6.30 -11.93 17.20
CA GLY A 35 6.68 -10.77 16.39
C GLY A 35 6.03 -9.51 16.95
N VAL A 36 6.79 -8.40 16.96
CA VAL A 36 6.25 -7.06 17.19
C VAL A 36 6.15 -6.38 15.83
N VAL A 37 4.98 -5.89 15.47
CA VAL A 37 4.74 -5.06 14.30
C VAL A 37 4.48 -3.64 14.74
N MET A 38 5.11 -2.69 14.05
CA MET A 38 4.77 -1.28 14.19
C MET A 38 3.68 -0.93 13.19
N LEU A 39 2.50 -0.58 13.71
CA LEU A 39 1.39 -0.07 12.92
C LEU A 39 1.42 1.45 12.93
N TYR A 40 1.56 2.06 11.76
CA TYR A 40 1.54 3.52 11.63
C TYR A 40 0.19 3.99 11.13
N GLU A 41 -0.49 4.79 11.94
CA GLU A 41 -1.74 5.48 11.58
C GLU A 41 -1.41 6.77 10.81
N ASN A 42 -2.29 7.16 9.87
CA ASN A 42 -2.14 8.35 9.04
C ASN A 42 -0.90 8.32 8.15
N GLY A 43 -0.69 7.19 7.46
CA GLY A 43 0.38 7.07 6.48
C GLY A 43 0.20 8.00 5.27
N GLU A 44 1.26 8.14 4.49
CA GLU A 44 1.25 8.84 3.22
C GLU A 44 1.80 7.94 2.12
N ILE A 45 1.21 8.01 0.92
CA ILE A 45 1.81 7.47 -0.30
C ILE A 45 2.04 8.63 -1.25
N ARG A 46 3.28 8.76 -1.73
CA ARG A 46 3.68 9.73 -2.75
C ARG A 46 4.08 9.01 -4.02
N TYR A 47 3.77 9.65 -5.14
CA TYR A 47 4.21 9.23 -6.45
C TYR A 47 5.07 10.33 -7.03
N GLU A 48 6.29 9.99 -7.43
CA GLU A 48 7.29 10.94 -7.90
C GLU A 48 7.94 10.40 -9.18
N LEU A 49 8.29 11.29 -10.11
CA LEU A 49 9.15 10.88 -11.21
C LEU A 49 10.57 10.66 -10.69
N ALA A 50 11.13 9.53 -11.06
CA ALA A 50 12.47 9.13 -10.66
C ALA A 50 13.54 10.01 -11.32
N THR A 51 14.57 10.32 -10.55
CA THR A 51 15.87 10.78 -11.01
C THR A 51 16.79 9.59 -11.29
N ALA A 52 17.96 9.86 -11.88
CA ALA A 52 18.87 8.83 -12.34
C ALA A 52 19.31 7.88 -11.21
N GLY A 53 19.00 6.58 -11.37
CA GLY A 53 19.41 5.52 -10.45
C GLY A 53 18.42 5.19 -9.32
N GLU A 54 17.31 5.93 -9.19
CA GLU A 54 16.30 5.62 -8.17
C GLU A 54 15.50 4.36 -8.52
N VAL A 55 15.16 4.19 -9.80
CA VAL A 55 14.51 2.98 -10.33
C VAL A 55 15.56 2.09 -11.01
N PRO A 56 15.59 0.77 -10.72
CA PRO A 56 16.49 -0.17 -11.39
C PRO A 56 16.28 -0.18 -12.91
N GLU A 57 17.36 -0.44 -13.66
CA GLU A 57 17.27 -0.59 -15.11
C GLU A 57 16.26 -1.69 -15.49
N GLY A 58 15.44 -1.40 -16.51
CA GLY A 58 14.39 -2.31 -17.00
C GLY A 58 13.11 -2.32 -16.17
N ARG A 59 13.01 -1.51 -15.11
CA ARG A 59 11.78 -1.36 -14.31
C ARG A 59 11.10 -0.02 -14.58
N ALA A 60 9.76 -0.03 -14.53
CA ALA A 60 8.97 1.18 -14.61
C ALA A 60 8.85 1.87 -13.24
N THR A 61 8.94 1.13 -12.13
CA THR A 61 8.77 1.69 -10.79
C THR A 61 9.57 0.97 -9.71
N ARG A 62 9.84 1.71 -8.63
CA ARG A 62 10.30 1.19 -7.32
C ARG A 62 9.51 1.87 -6.22
N ILE A 63 9.15 1.11 -5.18
CA ILE A 63 8.58 1.66 -3.96
C ILE A 63 9.60 1.57 -2.83
N ILE A 64 9.87 2.71 -2.19
CA ILE A 64 10.67 2.79 -0.98
C ILE A 64 9.74 3.14 0.18
N GLU A 65 9.78 2.31 1.22
CA GLU A 65 8.97 2.49 2.40
C GLU A 65 9.79 2.94 3.61
N SER A 66 9.14 3.73 4.46
CA SER A 66 9.62 4.13 5.77
C SER A 66 8.42 4.25 6.72
N PRO A 67 8.64 4.38 8.04
CA PRO A 67 7.57 4.57 9.01
C PRO A 67 6.56 5.67 8.64
N GLY A 68 5.34 5.27 8.27
CA GLY A 68 4.24 6.15 7.89
C GLY A 68 4.33 6.75 6.48
N LEU A 69 5.27 6.32 5.63
CA LEU A 69 5.45 6.85 4.28
C LEU A 69 5.88 5.75 3.30
N ALA A 70 5.22 5.67 2.15
CA ALA A 70 5.75 5.00 0.98
C ALA A 70 5.91 6.01 -0.17
N VAL A 71 7.03 5.92 -0.88
CA VAL A 71 7.28 6.72 -2.09
C VAL A 71 7.44 5.77 -3.26
N ALA A 72 6.54 5.87 -4.24
CA ALA A 72 6.62 5.18 -5.51
C ALA A 72 7.34 6.08 -6.52
N TYR A 73 8.60 5.75 -6.78
CA TYR A 73 9.38 6.36 -7.85
C TYR A 73 9.00 5.72 -9.18
N ILE A 74 8.66 6.55 -10.17
CA ILE A 74 8.28 6.09 -11.51
C ILE A 74 9.31 6.60 -12.51
N GLN A 75 9.87 5.69 -13.30
CA GLN A 75 10.85 6.03 -14.32
C GLN A 75 10.24 7.00 -15.36
N PRO A 76 10.94 8.10 -15.73
CA PRO A 76 10.45 9.04 -16.74
C PRO A 76 10.07 8.33 -18.04
N GLY A 77 8.92 8.70 -18.61
CA GLY A 77 8.34 8.07 -19.79
C GLY A 77 7.34 6.96 -19.50
N HIS A 78 7.32 6.41 -18.26
CA HIS A 78 6.31 5.42 -17.85
C HIS A 78 5.04 6.03 -17.25
N ALA A 79 5.12 7.26 -16.74
CA ALA A 79 4.01 8.09 -16.30
C ALA A 79 4.27 9.56 -16.61
N THR A 80 3.20 10.37 -16.61
CA THR A 80 3.30 11.84 -16.64
C THR A 80 3.43 12.41 -15.22
N GLU A 81 4.01 13.60 -15.08
CA GLU A 81 4.01 14.33 -13.79
C GLU A 81 2.59 14.60 -13.28
N ARG A 82 1.65 14.81 -14.20
CA ARG A 82 0.24 15.01 -13.87
C ARG A 82 -0.32 13.78 -13.17
N LEU A 83 -0.05 12.58 -13.70
CA LEU A 83 -0.49 11.33 -13.09
C LEU A 83 0.10 11.14 -11.69
N CYS A 84 1.41 11.37 -11.52
CA CYS A 84 2.06 11.26 -10.21
C CYS A 84 1.40 12.17 -9.16
N ARG A 85 1.14 13.43 -9.53
CA ARG A 85 0.45 14.37 -8.64
C ARG A 85 -0.96 13.88 -8.30
N GLU A 86 -1.74 13.47 -9.29
CA GLU A 86 -3.13 13.08 -9.09
C GLU A 86 -3.23 11.78 -8.26
N LEU A 87 -2.37 10.79 -8.51
CA LEU A 87 -2.27 9.59 -7.66
C LEU A 87 -1.98 9.95 -6.20
N THR A 88 -1.03 10.85 -5.97
CA THR A 88 -0.70 11.33 -4.61
C THR A 88 -1.90 12.01 -3.94
N GLU A 89 -2.61 12.86 -4.68
CA GLU A 89 -3.81 13.56 -4.20
C GLU A 89 -4.96 12.59 -3.90
N GLN A 90 -5.20 11.60 -4.75
CA GLN A 90 -6.25 10.58 -4.59
C GLN A 90 -5.95 9.60 -3.45
N HIS A 91 -4.68 9.28 -3.18
CA HIS A 91 -4.30 8.41 -2.05
C HIS A 91 -4.41 9.13 -0.69
N ARG A 92 -4.20 10.46 -0.66
CA ARG A 92 -4.22 11.24 0.59
C ARG A 92 -5.48 11.01 1.44
N PRO A 93 -6.73 11.11 0.93
CA PRO A 93 -7.90 10.84 1.75
C PRO A 93 -8.02 9.36 2.14
N VAL A 94 -7.61 8.43 1.26
CA VAL A 94 -7.69 6.99 1.51
C VAL A 94 -6.82 6.58 2.71
N ILE A 95 -5.62 7.14 2.81
CA ILE A 95 -4.63 6.75 3.83
C ILE A 95 -4.57 7.74 4.99
N GLY A 96 -4.64 9.03 4.69
CA GLY A 96 -4.52 10.10 5.68
C GLY A 96 -5.70 10.17 6.64
N TYR A 97 -6.85 9.61 6.27
CA TYR A 97 -7.95 9.38 7.20
C TYR A 97 -7.84 8.03 7.91
N GLY A 98 -6.68 7.37 8.00
CA GLY A 98 -6.55 6.12 8.76
C GLY A 98 -7.39 4.94 8.24
N GLY A 99 -7.89 5.03 7.00
CA GLY A 99 -8.54 3.90 6.33
C GLY A 99 -7.54 2.80 5.96
N TRP A 100 -6.25 3.10 6.02
CA TRP A 100 -5.15 2.17 5.82
C TRP A 100 -4.07 2.38 6.86
N VAL A 101 -3.50 1.27 7.34
CA VAL A 101 -2.46 1.23 8.35
C VAL A 101 -1.26 0.48 7.79
N GLN A 102 -0.07 1.07 7.90
CA GLN A 102 1.15 0.41 7.44
C GLN A 102 1.60 -0.61 8.48
N ASN A 103 1.73 -1.88 8.08
CA ASN A 103 2.31 -2.96 8.86
C ASN A 103 3.81 -2.99 8.62
N TRP A 104 4.60 -2.20 9.34
CA TRP A 104 6.02 -2.01 9.03
C TRP A 104 6.93 -3.00 9.76
N ASP A 105 7.87 -3.61 9.03
CA ASP A 105 8.82 -4.62 9.52
C ASP A 105 10.29 -4.15 9.51
N GLY A 106 10.56 -2.91 9.08
CA GLY A 106 11.90 -2.33 9.02
C GLY A 106 12.62 -2.42 7.67
N ASP A 107 12.08 -3.15 6.69
CA ASP A 107 12.71 -3.29 5.37
C ASP A 107 12.15 -2.29 4.33
N PRO A 108 12.93 -1.30 3.88
CA PRO A 108 12.48 -0.28 2.92
C PRO A 108 12.16 -0.82 1.53
N TYR A 109 12.64 -2.01 1.17
CA TYR A 109 12.44 -2.61 -0.15
C TYR A 109 11.50 -3.83 -0.11
N ARG A 110 10.76 -4.02 0.98
CA ARG A 110 9.83 -5.16 1.15
C ARG A 110 8.74 -5.26 0.08
N SER A 111 8.40 -4.13 -0.55
CA SER A 111 7.47 -4.03 -1.67
C SER A 111 8.05 -4.53 -3.00
N ASP A 112 9.38 -4.56 -3.15
CA ASP A 112 10.08 -5.12 -4.31
C ASP A 112 10.20 -6.66 -4.25
N LYS A 113 9.87 -7.27 -3.10
CA LYS A 113 9.89 -8.72 -2.93
C LYS A 113 8.68 -9.38 -3.62
N PRO A 114 8.81 -10.63 -4.09
CA PRO A 114 7.67 -11.38 -4.61
C PRO A 114 6.53 -11.48 -3.59
N ALA A 115 5.29 -11.49 -4.08
CA ALA A 115 4.14 -11.76 -3.24
C ALA A 115 4.22 -13.16 -2.61
N GLU A 116 3.86 -13.25 -1.34
CA GLU A 116 3.79 -14.48 -0.55
C GLU A 116 2.44 -15.21 -0.76
N GLY A 117 1.45 -14.51 -1.31
CA GLY A 117 0.14 -15.09 -1.65
C GLY A 117 -0.75 -15.29 -0.42
N LEU A 118 -0.67 -14.41 0.57
CA LEU A 118 -1.45 -14.52 1.80
C LEU A 118 -2.94 -14.21 1.57
N GLY A 119 -3.26 -13.43 0.54
CA GLY A 119 -4.64 -13.22 0.09
C GLY A 119 -5.51 -12.40 1.03
N PHE A 120 -4.91 -11.45 1.77
CA PHE A 120 -5.66 -10.59 2.71
C PHE A 120 -6.66 -9.69 2.00
N ALA A 121 -6.29 -9.17 0.82
CA ALA A 121 -7.13 -8.32 0.00
C ALA A 121 -6.67 -8.36 -1.47
N HIS A 122 -7.53 -7.94 -2.39
CA HIS A 122 -7.20 -7.89 -3.81
C HIS A 122 -7.11 -6.44 -4.27
N ALA A 123 -5.99 -6.09 -4.91
CA ALA A 123 -5.83 -4.81 -5.58
C ALA A 123 -5.02 -4.93 -6.87
N TRP A 124 -5.36 -4.11 -7.87
CA TRP A 124 -4.63 -4.03 -9.13
C TRP A 124 -4.81 -2.66 -9.80
N TRP A 125 -4.07 -2.47 -10.88
CA TRP A 125 -4.13 -1.30 -11.73
C TRP A 125 -4.66 -1.72 -13.09
N GLU A 126 -5.47 -0.88 -13.72
CA GLU A 126 -5.93 -1.12 -15.09
C GLU A 126 -6.12 0.18 -15.85
N PHE A 127 -6.09 0.08 -17.17
CA PHE A 127 -6.46 1.18 -18.03
C PHE A 127 -7.97 1.33 -18.12
N ALA A 128 -8.40 2.59 -18.24
CA ALA A 128 -9.75 2.93 -18.60
C ALA A 128 -9.77 3.99 -19.73
N ASP A 129 -10.85 3.98 -20.49
CA ASP A 129 -11.07 4.94 -21.57
C ASP A 129 -11.46 6.31 -21.01
N SER A 130 -11.28 7.36 -21.81
CA SER A 130 -11.54 8.75 -21.40
C SER A 130 -12.97 9.00 -20.90
N GLY A 131 -13.96 8.27 -21.44
CA GLY A 131 -15.36 8.35 -21.00
C GLY A 131 -15.65 7.73 -19.64
N ALA A 132 -14.69 7.02 -19.03
CA ALA A 132 -14.86 6.40 -17.72
C ALA A 132 -14.58 7.35 -16.53
N PHE A 133 -13.99 8.52 -16.79
CA PHE A 133 -13.59 9.46 -15.75
C PHE A 133 -14.50 10.69 -15.71
N PRO A 134 -14.71 11.29 -14.52
CA PRO A 134 -15.21 12.66 -14.43
C PRO A 134 -14.31 13.63 -15.20
N GLU A 135 -14.87 14.78 -15.61
CA GLU A 135 -14.11 15.79 -16.33
C GLU A 135 -12.86 16.23 -15.54
N GLY A 136 -11.71 16.20 -16.21
CA GLY A 136 -10.42 16.60 -15.63
C GLY A 136 -9.71 15.53 -14.80
N VAL A 137 -10.39 14.43 -14.46
CA VAL A 137 -9.82 13.30 -13.70
C VAL A 137 -9.13 12.33 -14.66
N ILE A 138 -7.95 11.84 -14.28
CA ILE A 138 -7.18 10.86 -15.06
C ILE A 138 -6.84 9.60 -14.27
N CYS A 139 -7.04 9.60 -12.96
CA CYS A 139 -7.00 8.39 -12.17
C CYS A 139 -8.03 8.43 -11.05
N CYS A 140 -8.59 7.28 -10.72
CA CYS A 140 -9.47 7.15 -9.57
C CYS A 140 -9.40 5.74 -8.97
N PRO A 141 -9.52 5.62 -7.64
CA PRO A 141 -9.76 4.35 -6.99
C PRO A 141 -11.22 3.93 -7.20
N VAL A 142 -11.45 2.66 -7.50
CA VAL A 142 -12.78 2.07 -7.63
C VAL A 142 -12.86 0.79 -6.81
N GLU A 143 -13.84 0.73 -5.91
CA GLU A 143 -14.18 -0.50 -5.20
C GLU A 143 -15.04 -1.39 -6.10
N ARG A 144 -14.62 -2.64 -6.27
CA ARG A 144 -15.35 -3.73 -6.92
C ARG A 144 -15.65 -4.81 -5.90
N ALA A 145 -16.50 -5.78 -6.27
CA ALA A 145 -16.81 -6.90 -5.41
C ALA A 145 -15.54 -7.65 -4.98
N GLY A 146 -15.09 -7.41 -3.75
CA GLY A 146 -13.90 -8.01 -3.15
C GLY A 146 -12.57 -7.44 -3.61
N ALA A 147 -12.52 -6.26 -4.25
CA ALA A 147 -11.26 -5.71 -4.72
C ALA A 147 -11.23 -4.18 -4.86
N HIS A 148 -10.01 -3.63 -4.69
CA HIS A 148 -9.70 -2.23 -4.93
C HIS A 148 -8.95 -2.05 -6.25
N VAL A 149 -9.43 -1.18 -7.14
CA VAL A 149 -8.85 -1.02 -8.48
C VAL A 149 -8.43 0.42 -8.70
N TRP A 150 -7.17 0.63 -9.10
CA TRP A 150 -6.72 1.92 -9.62
C TRP A 150 -6.98 1.98 -11.12
N MET A 151 -7.98 2.76 -11.52
CA MET A 151 -8.25 3.03 -12.92
C MET A 151 -7.38 4.20 -13.38
N ILE A 152 -6.60 3.97 -14.43
CA ILE A 152 -5.66 4.94 -14.99
C ILE A 152 -6.05 5.28 -16.42
N HIS A 153 -6.08 6.55 -16.77
CA HIS A 153 -6.32 6.98 -18.14
C HIS A 153 -5.17 6.50 -19.05
N ARG A 154 -5.51 5.88 -20.19
CA ARG A 154 -4.54 5.21 -21.08
C ARG A 154 -3.37 6.07 -21.56
N ASN A 155 -3.56 7.37 -21.70
CA ASN A 155 -2.52 8.28 -22.18
C ASN A 155 -1.55 8.75 -21.09
N GLU A 156 -1.77 8.35 -19.83
CA GLU A 156 -1.03 8.89 -18.69
C GLU A 156 0.01 7.91 -18.13
N ALA A 157 -0.05 6.63 -18.53
CA ALA A 157 0.85 5.57 -18.10
C ALA A 157 1.12 4.56 -19.23
N THR A 158 2.25 3.88 -19.12
CA THR A 158 2.61 2.74 -19.99
C THR A 158 2.03 1.42 -19.49
N GLU A 159 1.86 0.44 -20.38
CA GLU A 159 1.45 -0.93 -20.01
C GLU A 159 2.37 -1.54 -18.96
N GLN A 160 3.69 -1.38 -19.12
CA GLN A 160 4.67 -1.88 -18.16
C GLN A 160 4.44 -1.32 -16.74
N LEU A 161 4.09 -0.04 -16.60
CA LEU A 161 3.79 0.53 -15.29
C LEU A 161 2.54 -0.11 -14.67
N ILE A 162 1.49 -0.31 -15.45
CA ILE A 162 0.25 -0.95 -14.98
C ILE A 162 0.51 -2.38 -14.51
N GLU A 163 1.31 -3.14 -15.26
CA GLU A 163 1.70 -4.51 -14.90
C GLU A 163 2.53 -4.55 -13.61
N GLU A 164 3.58 -3.71 -13.52
CA GLU A 164 4.44 -3.66 -12.34
C GLU A 164 3.67 -3.20 -11.09
N MET A 165 2.86 -2.14 -11.19
CA MET A 165 2.05 -1.65 -10.07
C MET A 165 0.98 -2.66 -9.65
N THR A 166 0.48 -3.48 -10.58
CA THR A 166 -0.42 -4.59 -10.24
C THR A 166 0.30 -5.67 -9.44
N VAL A 167 1.53 -6.04 -9.82
CA VAL A 167 2.35 -7.00 -9.07
C VAL A 167 2.68 -6.44 -7.68
N VAL A 168 3.07 -5.18 -7.60
CA VAL A 168 3.35 -4.49 -6.33
C VAL A 168 2.09 -4.40 -5.46
N SER A 169 0.92 -4.12 -6.03
CA SER A 169 -0.35 -4.09 -5.28
C SER A 169 -0.68 -5.44 -4.67
N LYS A 170 -0.41 -6.55 -5.37
CA LYS A 170 -0.57 -7.91 -4.81
C LYS A 170 0.35 -8.13 -3.62
N ARG A 171 1.59 -7.63 -3.66
CA ARG A 171 2.52 -7.70 -2.52
C ARG A 171 2.04 -6.81 -1.37
N ILE A 172 1.76 -5.55 -1.64
CA ILE A 172 1.44 -4.55 -0.62
C ILE A 172 0.12 -4.85 0.08
N ILE A 173 -0.93 -5.06 -0.71
CA ILE A 173 -2.30 -5.20 -0.23
C ILE A 173 -2.63 -6.67 0.00
N GLY A 174 -2.23 -7.54 -0.94
CA GLY A 174 -2.49 -8.97 -0.83
C GLY A 174 -1.75 -9.68 0.29
N ASP A 175 -0.54 -9.23 0.65
CA ASP A 175 0.20 -9.78 1.79
C ASP A 175 0.09 -8.93 3.06
N GLY A 176 -0.72 -7.87 3.04
CA GLY A 176 -1.03 -7.08 4.24
C GLY A 176 0.16 -6.26 4.76
N LEU A 177 1.05 -5.81 3.87
CA LEU A 177 2.06 -4.79 4.19
C LEU A 177 1.40 -3.45 4.51
N TRP A 178 0.25 -3.20 3.87
CA TRP A 178 -0.72 -2.17 4.22
C TRP A 178 -2.07 -2.84 4.43
N LEU A 179 -2.71 -2.54 5.56
CA LEU A 179 -3.95 -3.16 5.98
C LEU A 179 -5.07 -2.13 5.99
N GLN A 180 -6.19 -2.48 5.40
CA GLN A 180 -7.38 -1.64 5.47
C GLN A 180 -7.96 -1.67 6.88
N SER A 181 -8.25 -0.50 7.44
CA SER A 181 -8.86 -0.35 8.76
C SER A 181 -10.26 0.23 8.62
N TRP A 182 -11.25 -0.54 9.06
CA TRP A 182 -12.67 -0.18 9.01
C TRP A 182 -13.20 0.32 10.37
N ASP A 183 -12.39 0.25 11.43
CA ASP A 183 -12.79 0.66 12.77
C ASP A 183 -12.75 2.19 12.89
N LYS A 184 -13.84 2.84 12.48
CA LYS A 184 -14.06 4.27 12.70
C LYS A 184 -15.34 4.63 13.43
N ASP A 185 -16.04 3.63 13.97
CA ASP A 185 -17.06 3.86 14.99
C ASP A 185 -16.40 3.95 16.37
N ARG A 186 -15.62 5.02 16.63
CA ARG A 186 -15.28 5.51 17.99
C ARG A 186 -15.09 7.01 18.02
#